data_AF-A0A382DJP2-F1
#
_entry.id   AF-A0A382DJP2-F1
#
_cell.length_a   1.000
_cell.length_b   1.000
_cell.length_c   1.000
_cell.angle_alpha   90.00
_cell.angle_beta   90.00
_cell.angle_gamma   90.00
#
_symmetry.space_group_name_H-M   'P 1'
#
loop_
_entity.id
_entity.type
_entity.pdbx_description
1 polymer ?
#
loop_
_entity_poly.entity_id
_entity_poly.type
_entity_poly.pdbx_seq_one_letter_code
_entity_poly.pdbx_strand_id
1 'polypeptide(L)' 'VSSVVRAALIQTTGLQPLEAMLDRQSSLLREAAGKGAQVACLQELSTGPYFCQTEDPKWFDLAEEVPN' A
#
# COMPACT_ATOMS: atom_id res chain seq x y z
N VAL A 1 22.09 5.82 23.30
CA VAL A 1 21.07 6.30 22.33
C VAL A 1 20.10 5.15 22.12
N SER A 2 18.79 5.35 22.29
CA SER A 2 17.80 4.28 22.09
C SER A 2 17.71 3.91 20.61
N SER A 3 17.71 2.62 20.28
CA SER A 3 17.64 2.07 18.92
C SER A 3 16.23 1.65 18.50
N VAL A 4 15.20 2.06 19.25
CA VAL A 4 13.82 1.65 18.98
C VAL A 4 13.27 2.41 17.77
N VAL A 5 12.87 1.66 16.75
CA VAL A 5 12.12 2.18 15.59
C VAL A 5 10.67 1.73 15.71
N ARG A 6 9.74 2.69 15.72
CA ARG A 6 8.31 2.37 15.66
C ARG A 6 7.89 2.15 14.21
N ALA A 7 7.28 1.01 13.93
CA ALA A 7 6.78 0.66 12.60
C ALA A 7 5.25 0.54 12.59
N ALA A 8 4.65 0.67 11.40
CA ALA A 8 3.23 0.45 11.16
C ALA A 8 3.00 -0.54 10.02
N LEU A 9 1.98 -1.39 10.16
CA LEU A 9 1.48 -2.26 9.10
C LEU A 9 0.08 -1.76 8.72
N ILE A 10 -0.12 -1.44 7.45
CA ILE A 10 -1.37 -0.88 6.93
C ILE A 10 -2.10 -1.96 6.15
N GLN A 11 -3.35 -2.21 6.54
CA GLN A 11 -4.24 -3.14 5.86
C GLN A 11 -5.54 -2.42 5.50
N THR A 12 -5.98 -2.59 4.26
CA THR A 12 -7.19 -2.02 3.69
C THR A 12 -8.00 -3.11 2.99
N THR A 13 -9.31 -2.92 2.91
CA THR A 13 -10.13 -3.72 1.99
C THR A 13 -9.75 -3.36 0.55
N GLY A 14 -9.89 -4.30 -0.38
CA GLY A 14 -9.70 -4.04 -1.81
C GLY A 14 -10.76 -3.08 -2.34
N LEU A 15 -10.54 -1.78 -2.13
CA LEU A 15 -11.37 -0.72 -2.68
C LEU A 15 -11.10 -0.64 -4.19
N GLN A 16 -12.13 -0.39 -4.99
CA GLN A 16 -11.97 0.06 -6.36
C GLN A 16 -12.83 1.32 -6.49
N PRO A 17 -12.37 2.40 -7.14
CA PRO A 17 -11.19 2.57 -8.03
C PRO A 17 -9.82 2.78 -7.35
N LEU A 18 -8.72 2.75 -8.10
CA LEU A 18 -7.33 2.96 -7.64
C LEU A 18 -7.19 4.21 -6.76
N GLU A 19 -7.73 5.35 -7.20
CA GLU A 19 -7.65 6.61 -6.45
C GLU A 19 -8.21 6.49 -5.03
N ALA A 20 -9.32 5.75 -4.86
CA ALA A 20 -9.90 5.52 -3.55
C ALA A 20 -9.00 4.65 -2.65
N MET A 21 -8.23 3.72 -3.22
CA MET A 21 -7.22 2.95 -2.49
C MET A 21 -6.07 3.85 -2.03
N LEU A 22 -5.52 4.65 -2.96
CA LEU A 22 -4.41 5.55 -2.70
C LEU A 22 -4.77 6.60 -1.64
N ASP A 23 -5.95 7.20 -1.73
CA ASP A 23 -6.44 8.15 -0.73
C ASP A 23 -6.59 7.49 0.65
N ARG A 24 -7.16 6.29 0.69
CA ARG A 24 -7.34 5.54 1.94
C ARG A 24 -6.01 5.19 2.58
N GLN A 25 -5.08 4.63 1.81
CA GLN A 25 -3.74 4.26 2.28
C GLN A 25 -2.96 5.49 2.73
N SER A 26 -3.01 6.58 1.97
CA SER A 26 -2.36 7.85 2.30
C SER A 26 -2.90 8.44 3.61
N SER A 27 -4.21 8.36 3.86
CA SER A 27 -4.80 8.78 5.14
C SER A 27 -4.29 7.94 6.31
N LEU A 28 -4.22 6.61 6.16
CA LEU A 28 -3.73 5.70 7.20
C LEU A 28 -2.23 5.88 7.46
N LEU A 29 -1.44 6.16 6.42
CA LEU A 29 -0.02 6.48 6.56
C LEU A 29 0.18 7.78 7.37
N ARG A 30 -0.62 8.82 7.10
CA ARG A 30 -0.59 10.06 7.89
C ARG A 30 -0.99 9.83 9.35
N GLU A 31 -1.99 8.99 9.59
CA GLU A 31 -2.38 8.60 10.95
C GLU A 31 -1.24 7.86 11.67
N ALA A 32 -0.59 6.90 11.00
CA ALA A 32 0.54 6.15 11.55
C ALA A 32 1.73 7.06 11.87
N ALA A 33 2.03 8.03 10.99
CA ALA A 33 3.04 9.04 11.23
C ALA A 33 2.69 9.89 12.47
N GLY A 34 1.43 10.30 12.63
CA GLY A 34 0.93 11.01 13.81
C GLY A 34 1.05 10.20 15.11
N LYS A 35 1.03 8.86 15.02
CA LYS A 35 1.29 7.93 16.13
C LYS A 35 2.78 7.63 16.35
N GLY A 36 3.66 8.31 15.61
CA GLY A 36 5.11 8.21 15.76
C GLY A 36 5.75 7.02 15.07
N ALA A 37 5.09 6.43 14.05
CA ALA A 37 5.71 5.47 13.16
C ALA A 37 6.76 6.16 12.27
N GLN A 38 7.91 5.52 12.11
CA GLN A 38 9.04 5.96 11.29
C GLN A 38 9.16 5.16 10.00
N VAL A 39 8.59 3.95 9.99
CA VAL A 39 8.52 3.06 8.83
C VAL A 39 7.09 2.52 8.75
N ALA A 40 6.55 2.42 7.54
CA ALA A 40 5.26 1.78 7.31
C ALA A 40 5.36 0.82 6.14
N CYS A 41 4.54 -0.24 6.18
CA CYS A 41 4.42 -1.22 5.10
C CYS A 41 2.95 -1.33 4.68
N LEU A 42 2.71 -1.39 3.36
CA LEU A 42 1.41 -1.66 2.77
C LEU A 42 1.27 -3.16 2.47
N GLN A 43 0.04 -3.63 2.28
CA GLN A 43 -0.23 -5.00 1.82
C GLN A 43 0.30 -5.25 0.40
N GLU A 44 0.53 -6.52 0.07
CA GLU A 44 0.85 -6.94 -1.30
C GLU A 44 -0.26 -6.51 -2.29
N LEU A 45 0.13 -6.13 -3.51
CA LEU A 45 -0.77 -5.60 -4.55
C LEU A 45 -1.64 -4.44 -4.04
N SER A 46 -1.06 -3.55 -3.22
CA SER A 46 -1.75 -2.40 -2.62
C SER A 46 -2.44 -1.45 -3.61
N THR A 47 -2.08 -1.49 -4.89
CA THR A 47 -2.63 -0.66 -5.97
C THR A 47 -3.50 -1.44 -6.96
N GLY A 48 -3.85 -2.69 -6.67
CA GLY A 48 -4.58 -3.53 -7.60
C GLY A 48 -5.35 -4.70 -6.97
N PRO A 49 -6.12 -5.44 -7.77
CA PRO A 49 -6.76 -6.67 -7.31
C PRO A 49 -5.74 -7.79 -7.13
N TYR A 50 -6.08 -8.80 -6.32
CA TYR A 50 -5.34 -10.06 -6.26
C TYR A 50 -5.61 -10.89 -7.53
N PHE A 51 -4.90 -10.56 -8.61
CA PHE A 51 -5.14 -11.10 -9.95
C PHE A 51 -4.58 -12.51 -10.19
N CYS A 52 -3.74 -13.01 -9.29
CA CYS A 52 -3.06 -14.31 -9.39
C CYS A 52 -3.99 -15.54 -9.44
N GLN A 53 -5.30 -15.33 -9.37
CA GLN A 53 -6.32 -16.37 -9.49
C GLN A 53 -6.56 -16.80 -10.95
N THR A 54 -6.13 -16.00 -11.92
CA THR A 54 -6.35 -16.24 -13.36
C THR A 54 -5.17 -15.77 -14.19
N GLU A 55 -4.88 -16.45 -15.28
CA GLU A 55 -3.88 -16.02 -16.27
C GLU A 55 -4.57 -15.20 -17.37
N ASP A 56 -4.45 -13.88 -17.29
CA ASP A 56 -4.97 -12.93 -18.29
C ASP A 56 -3.89 -11.88 -18.61
N PRO A 57 -3.45 -11.74 -19.88
CA PRO A 57 -2.44 -10.76 -20.28
C PRO A 57 -2.76 -9.31 -19.89
N LYS A 58 -4.03 -8.95 -19.68
CA LYS A 58 -4.40 -7.59 -19.24
C LYS A 58 -3.73 -7.18 -17.92
N TRP A 59 -3.33 -8.15 -17.08
CA TRP A 59 -2.69 -7.83 -15.80
C TRP A 59 -1.29 -7.24 -15.96
N PHE A 60 -0.66 -7.41 -17.13
CA PHE A 60 0.60 -6.70 -17.44
C PHE A 60 0.42 -5.18 -17.48
N ASP A 61 -0.79 -4.69 -17.76
CA ASP A 61 -1.11 -3.25 -17.76
C ASP A 61 -1.08 -2.63 -16.36
N LEU A 62 -1.03 -3.44 -15.28
CA LEU A 62 -0.89 -2.96 -13.90
C LEU A 62 0.56 -2.62 -13.52
N ALA A 63 1.54 -2.98 -14.34
CA ALA A 63 2.94 -2.71 -14.03
C ALA A 63 3.24 -1.20 -14.14
N GLU A 64 3.93 -0.66 -13.14
CA GLU A 64 4.38 0.74 -13.10
C GLU A 64 5.91 0.83 -12.94
N GLU A 65 6.50 1.92 -13.45
CA GLU A 65 7.92 2.21 -13.26
C GLU A 65 8.19 2.57 -11.80
N VAL A 66 9.31 2.07 -11.26
CA VAL A 66 9.76 2.47 -9.93
C VAL A 66 10.35 3.89 -10.01
N PRO A 67 9.83 4.87 -9.25
CA PRO A 67 10.37 6.22 -9.25
C PRO A 67 11.85 6.24 -8.84
N ASN A 68 12.65 7.11 -9.48
CA ASN A 68 14.06 7.37 -9.12
C ASN A 68 14.20 8.26 -7.87
#